data_AF-A0A8S4F1Y6-F1
#
_entry.id   AF-A0A8S4F1Y6-F1
#
_cell.length_a   1.000
_cell.length_b   1.000
_cell.length_c   1.000
_cell.angle_alpha   90.00
_cell.angle_beta   90.00
_cell.angle_gamma   90.00
#
_symmetry.space_group_name_H-M   'P 1'
#
loop_
_entity.id
_entity.type
_entity.pdbx_description
1 polymer ?
#
loop_
_entity_poly.entity_id
_entity_poly.type
_entity_poly.pdbx_seq_one_letter_code
_entity_poly.pdbx_strand_id
1 'polypeptide(L)'
;MYRFAVILSVFAACAVAQVSLPPGYNDKYPHFYKYSKLARHPRQVTWDKNVGRGKVFGTLGGTDDSLYGKAGYRQDIFNDHRGRLQGEASGTRVLSPYGDSSHLGGRLDYTNKHANANLDVSKRIGGVTSWQAEGKARWPIGKNSELSAGGMIRQDHLGHGRPDYGVVGGFKSRF
;
A
#
# COMPACT_ATOMS: atom_id res chain seq x y z
N MET A 1 -18.58 3.45 -17.67
CA MET A 1 -17.47 3.04 -18.57
C MET A 1 -16.14 3.75 -18.28
N TYR A 2 -16.10 4.92 -17.63
CA TYR A 2 -14.84 5.64 -17.33
C TYR A 2 -13.92 5.01 -16.26
N ARG A 3 -14.41 4.10 -15.41
CA ARG A 3 -13.60 3.52 -14.30
C ARG A 3 -12.55 2.51 -14.79
N PHE A 4 -12.86 1.76 -15.85
CA PHE A 4 -11.89 0.84 -16.48
C PHE A 4 -10.82 1.58 -17.28
N ALA A 5 -11.17 2.71 -17.91
CA ALA A 5 -10.22 3.53 -18.65
C ALA A 5 -9.14 4.16 -17.76
N VAL A 6 -9.49 4.56 -16.53
CA VAL A 6 -8.52 5.10 -15.57
C VAL A 6 -7.52 4.02 -15.15
N ILE A 7 -7.99 2.81 -14.83
CA ILE A 7 -7.14 1.68 -14.45
C ILE A 7 -6.19 1.33 -15.61
N LEU A 8 -6.71 1.23 -16.84
CA LEU A 8 -5.89 0.94 -18.01
C LEU A 8 -4.88 2.06 -18.31
N SER A 9 -5.25 3.34 -18.09
CA SER A 9 -4.34 4.47 -18.29
C SER A 9 -3.20 4.53 -17.27
N VAL A 10 -3.44 4.08 -16.02
CA VAL A 10 -2.39 3.93 -15.00
C VAL A 10 -1.45 2.77 -15.35
N PHE A 11 -1.99 1.65 -15.83
CA PHE A 11 -1.16 0.54 -16.33
C PHE A 11 -0.36 0.92 -17.57
N ALA A 12 -0.94 1.70 -18.50
CA ALA A 12 -0.25 2.20 -19.67
C ALA A 12 0.84 3.22 -19.29
N ALA A 13 0.58 4.15 -18.37
CA ALA A 13 1.58 5.10 -17.88
C ALA A 13 2.79 4.41 -17.24
N CYS A 14 2.60 3.25 -16.58
CA CYS A 14 3.70 2.41 -16.10
C CYS A 14 4.56 1.81 -17.24
N ALA A 15 4.01 1.64 -18.44
CA ALA A 15 4.73 1.15 -19.62
C ALA A 15 5.37 2.28 -20.45
N VAL A 16 4.82 3.50 -20.42
CA VAL A 16 5.30 4.68 -21.19
C VAL A 16 6.06 5.72 -20.34
N ALA A 17 6.80 5.28 -19.31
CA ALA A 17 7.80 6.13 -18.67
C ALA A 17 8.98 6.39 -19.63
N GLN A 18 8.75 7.23 -20.65
CA GLN A 18 9.78 7.70 -21.55
C GLN A 18 10.68 8.70 -20.83
N VAL A 19 11.98 8.45 -20.95
CA VAL A 19 13.07 9.23 -20.36
C VAL A 19 13.08 10.63 -20.98
N SER A 20 12.54 11.62 -20.26
CA SER A 20 12.68 13.04 -20.60
C SER A 20 13.98 13.58 -20.01
N LEU A 21 14.93 14.00 -20.84
CA LEU A 21 16.13 14.72 -20.43
C LEU A 21 15.79 16.21 -20.21
N PRO A 22 16.39 16.88 -19.21
CA PRO A 22 16.24 18.32 -19.03
C PRO A 22 16.64 19.10 -20.29
N PRO A 23 15.98 20.23 -20.61
CA PRO A 23 16.38 21.08 -21.72
C PRO A 23 17.85 21.53 -21.56
N GLY A 24 18.67 21.39 -22.61
CA GLY A 24 20.10 21.76 -22.61
C GLY A 24 21.09 20.70 -22.13
N TYR A 25 20.63 19.52 -21.69
CA TYR A 25 21.52 18.45 -21.20
C TYR A 25 22.32 17.76 -22.33
N ASN A 26 21.72 17.63 -23.52
CA ASN A 26 22.42 17.08 -24.70
C ASN A 26 23.54 18.02 -25.19
N ASP A 27 23.34 19.33 -25.07
CA ASP A 27 24.32 20.33 -25.55
C ASP A 27 25.55 20.38 -24.65
N LYS A 28 25.39 20.13 -23.35
CA LYS A 28 26.49 20.13 -22.37
C LYS A 28 27.31 18.84 -22.39
N TYR A 29 26.74 17.72 -22.83
CA TYR A 29 27.40 16.40 -22.86
C TYR A 29 27.07 15.62 -24.15
N PRO A 30 27.67 15.99 -25.30
CA PRO A 30 27.30 15.48 -26.62
C PRO A 30 27.58 13.98 -26.82
N HIS A 31 28.50 13.39 -26.04
CA HIS A 31 28.84 11.96 -26.12
C HIS A 31 28.15 11.11 -25.04
N PHE A 32 27.22 11.68 -24.29
CA PHE A 32 26.56 10.97 -23.19
C PHE A 32 25.46 10.06 -23.72
N TYR A 33 25.70 8.75 -23.72
CA TYR A 33 24.67 7.76 -24.03
C TYR A 33 23.52 7.91 -23.03
N LYS A 34 22.28 8.09 -23.50
CA LYS A 34 21.07 8.31 -22.67
C LYS A 34 20.78 7.17 -21.66
N TYR A 35 21.54 6.09 -21.74
CA TYR A 35 21.47 4.90 -20.89
C TYR A 35 22.77 4.61 -20.12
N SER A 36 23.74 5.54 -20.08
CA SER A 36 24.98 5.30 -19.33
C SER A 36 24.67 5.16 -17.83
N LYS A 37 25.16 4.07 -17.22
CA LYS A 37 24.94 3.71 -15.81
C LYS A 37 25.55 4.73 -14.84
N LEU A 38 26.52 5.54 -15.28
CA LEU A 38 27.31 6.44 -14.44
C LEU A 38 26.58 7.72 -13.98
N ALA A 39 25.45 8.11 -14.59
CA ALA A 39 24.67 9.27 -14.14
C ALA A 39 23.31 8.94 -13.50
N ARG A 40 22.93 7.66 -13.41
CA ARG A 40 21.63 7.28 -12.86
C ARG A 40 21.78 7.00 -11.36
N HIS A 41 21.57 8.02 -10.54
CA HIS A 41 21.05 7.73 -9.20
C HIS A 41 19.66 7.11 -9.40
N PRO A 42 19.35 5.97 -8.78
CA PRO A 42 18.03 5.39 -8.87
C PRO A 42 17.00 6.40 -8.33
N ARG A 43 16.26 7.05 -9.23
CA ARG A 43 15.26 8.03 -8.83
C ARG A 43 13.99 7.28 -8.45
N GLN A 44 13.77 7.21 -7.15
CA GLN A 44 12.46 6.88 -6.62
C GLN A 44 11.51 8.05 -6.91
N VAL A 45 10.50 7.79 -7.73
CA VAL A 45 9.40 8.73 -8.00
C VAL A 45 8.20 8.26 -7.20
N THR A 46 7.84 9.03 -6.18
CA THR A 46 6.61 8.83 -5.42
C THR A 46 5.61 9.89 -5.83
N TRP A 47 4.37 9.47 -6.11
CA TRP A 47 3.25 10.39 -6.33
C TRP A 47 2.15 10.11 -5.34
N ASP A 48 1.51 11.18 -4.94
CA ASP A 48 0.37 11.10 -4.06
C ASP A 48 -0.62 12.20 -4.41
N LYS A 49 -1.80 11.83 -4.92
CA LYS A 49 -2.76 12.78 -5.50
C LYS A 49 -4.19 12.44 -5.10
N ASN A 50 -4.91 13.45 -4.62
CA ASN A 50 -6.34 13.33 -4.39
C ASN A 50 -7.08 13.28 -5.74
N VAL A 51 -7.96 12.29 -5.91
CA VAL A 51 -8.77 12.07 -7.11
C VAL A 51 -10.21 11.81 -6.69
N GLY A 52 -11.08 12.80 -6.89
CA GLY A 52 -12.50 12.71 -6.52
C GLY A 52 -12.70 12.48 -5.02
N ARG A 53 -13.33 11.37 -4.65
CA ARG A 53 -13.62 10.98 -3.25
C ARG A 53 -12.46 10.22 -2.57
N GLY A 54 -11.37 9.97 -3.29
CA GLY A 54 -10.24 9.21 -2.77
C GLY A 54 -8.90 9.78 -3.19
N LYS A 55 -7.88 8.95 -3.07
CA LYS A 55 -6.48 9.32 -3.17
C LYS A 55 -5.73 8.22 -3.90
N VAL A 56 -5.10 8.57 -5.01
CA VAL A 56 -4.22 7.68 -5.79
C VAL A 56 -2.80 7.94 -5.32
N PHE A 57 -2.11 6.88 -4.95
CA PHE A 57 -0.71 6.94 -4.54
C PHE A 57 0.10 5.90 -5.28
N GLY A 58 1.40 6.12 -5.35
CA GLY A 58 2.30 5.14 -5.92
C GLY A 58 3.75 5.56 -5.83
N THR A 59 4.61 4.59 -6.06
CA THR A 59 6.05 4.75 -6.05
C THR A 59 6.61 3.89 -7.17
N LEU A 60 7.46 4.47 -8.01
CA LEU A 60 8.32 3.73 -8.94
C LEU A 60 9.76 4.00 -8.54
N GLY A 61 10.54 2.96 -8.43
CA GLY A 61 11.95 3.07 -8.12
C GLY A 61 12.72 1.92 -8.71
N GLY A 62 14.03 2.05 -8.67
CA GLY A 62 14.94 0.96 -8.98
C GLY A 62 16.09 0.95 -7.99
N THR A 63 16.81 -0.15 -7.97
CA THR A 63 18.17 -0.26 -7.46
C THR A 63 19.07 -0.67 -8.62
N ASP A 64 20.35 -0.90 -8.38
CA ASP A 64 21.29 -1.31 -9.43
C ASP A 64 20.86 -2.60 -10.16
N ASP A 65 20.20 -3.51 -9.44
CA ASP A 65 19.79 -4.81 -9.93
C ASP A 65 18.28 -5.07 -9.85
N SER A 66 17.44 -4.08 -9.54
CA SER A 66 15.98 -4.32 -9.49
C SER A 66 15.15 -3.10 -9.86
N LEU A 67 13.95 -3.33 -10.38
CA LEU A 67 12.93 -2.30 -10.58
C LEU A 67 11.71 -2.65 -9.72
N TYR A 68 11.20 -1.70 -8.95
CA TYR A 68 9.99 -1.91 -8.16
C TYR A 68 8.97 -0.81 -8.41
N GLY A 69 7.70 -1.20 -8.40
CA GLY A 69 6.56 -0.32 -8.54
C GLY A 69 5.50 -0.68 -7.51
N LYS A 70 4.89 0.34 -6.93
CA LYS A 70 3.68 0.25 -6.11
C LYS A 70 2.70 1.28 -6.63
N ALA A 71 1.43 0.92 -6.74
CA ALA A 71 0.36 1.87 -6.98
C ALA A 71 -0.88 1.42 -6.22
N GLY A 72 -1.69 2.38 -5.79
CA GLY A 72 -2.93 2.07 -5.10
C GLY A 72 -3.90 3.24 -5.11
N TYR A 73 -5.12 2.90 -4.73
CA TYR A 73 -6.20 3.85 -4.53
C TYR A 73 -6.79 3.62 -3.15
N ARG A 74 -6.98 4.72 -2.42
CA ARG A 74 -7.59 4.71 -1.10
C ARG A 74 -8.73 5.69 -1.03
N GLN A 75 -9.83 5.28 -0.41
CA GLN A 75 -11.01 6.10 -0.27
C GLN A 75 -11.66 5.86 1.09
N ASP A 76 -12.09 6.95 1.72
CA ASP A 76 -13.00 6.88 2.86
C ASP A 76 -14.40 6.53 2.33
N ILE A 77 -14.91 5.38 2.76
CA ILE A 77 -16.28 4.92 2.45
C ILE A 77 -17.26 5.76 3.27
N PHE A 78 -16.98 5.95 4.56
CA PHE A 78 -17.66 6.92 5.41
C PHE A 78 -16.70 7.48 6.45
N ASN A 79 -16.98 8.71 6.88
CA ASN A 79 -16.29 9.39 7.96
C ASN A 79 -17.32 10.26 8.68
N ASP A 80 -18.05 9.66 9.60
CA ASP A 80 -19.14 10.31 10.34
C ASP A 80 -18.93 10.17 11.86
N HIS A 81 -19.91 10.63 12.64
CA HIS A 81 -19.87 10.56 14.10
C HIS A 81 -19.85 9.12 14.66
N ARG A 82 -20.18 8.11 13.85
CA ARG A 82 -20.12 6.68 14.21
C ARG A 82 -18.76 6.07 13.95
N GLY A 83 -17.89 6.73 13.18
CA GLY A 83 -16.53 6.30 12.92
C GLY A 83 -16.08 6.59 11.49
N ARG A 84 -14.88 6.10 11.17
CA ARG A 84 -14.27 6.18 9.85
C ARG A 84 -14.05 4.78 9.30
N LEU A 85 -14.55 4.53 8.10
CA LEU A 85 -14.26 3.32 7.32
C LEU A 85 -13.52 3.70 6.06
N GLN A 86 -12.32 3.17 5.89
CA GLN A 86 -11.44 3.44 4.76
C GLN A 86 -11.14 2.14 4.02
N GLY A 87 -11.37 2.15 2.70
CA GLY A 87 -10.96 1.08 1.81
C GLY A 87 -9.73 1.48 1.00
N GLU A 88 -8.76 0.58 0.90
CA GLU A 88 -7.56 0.70 0.08
C GLU A 88 -7.44 -0.52 -0.82
N ALA A 89 -7.06 -0.30 -2.07
CA ALA A 89 -6.61 -1.35 -2.98
C ALA A 89 -5.26 -0.95 -3.53
N SER A 90 -4.28 -1.85 -3.48
CA SER A 90 -2.94 -1.58 -4.00
C SER A 90 -2.34 -2.79 -4.71
N GLY A 91 -1.40 -2.52 -5.60
CA GLY A 91 -0.60 -3.52 -6.27
C GLY A 91 0.86 -3.15 -6.23
N THR A 92 1.71 -4.16 -6.14
CA THR A 92 3.16 -4.02 -6.28
C THR A 92 3.69 -4.96 -7.34
N ARG A 93 4.75 -4.53 -8.02
CA ARG A 93 5.52 -5.37 -8.91
C ARG A 93 7.00 -5.10 -8.68
N VAL A 94 7.78 -6.16 -8.56
CA VAL A 94 9.23 -6.13 -8.49
C VAL A 94 9.77 -6.97 -9.63
N LEU A 95 10.66 -6.39 -10.42
CA LEU A 95 11.44 -7.06 -11.46
C LEU A 95 12.87 -7.17 -10.95
N SER A 96 13.41 -8.39 -10.88
CA SER A 96 14.79 -8.62 -10.46
C SER A 96 15.40 -9.81 -11.20
N PRO A 97 16.73 -9.86 -11.39
CA PRO A 97 17.44 -11.00 -11.95
C PRO A 97 17.19 -12.32 -11.20
N TYR A 98 16.83 -12.22 -9.91
CA TYR A 98 16.57 -13.36 -9.04
C TYR A 98 15.10 -13.79 -9.00
N GLY A 99 14.24 -13.12 -9.78
CA GLY A 99 12.84 -13.45 -9.94
C GLY A 99 11.92 -12.23 -9.84
N ASP A 100 10.85 -12.29 -10.61
CA ASP A 100 9.78 -11.29 -10.59
C ASP A 100 8.77 -11.65 -9.50
N SER A 101 8.25 -10.64 -8.81
CA SER A 101 7.12 -10.80 -7.91
C SER A 101 6.07 -9.74 -8.16
N SER A 102 4.81 -10.15 -8.12
CA SER A 102 3.68 -9.23 -8.21
C SER A 102 2.69 -9.56 -7.10
N HIS A 103 2.26 -8.53 -6.37
CA HIS A 103 1.30 -8.66 -5.29
C HIS A 103 0.14 -7.71 -5.53
N LEU A 104 -1.05 -8.14 -5.15
CA LEU A 104 -2.27 -7.34 -5.17
C LEU A 104 -2.89 -7.45 -3.78
N GLY A 105 -3.36 -6.35 -3.22
CA GLY A 105 -3.95 -6.34 -1.90
C GLY A 105 -5.10 -5.37 -1.78
N GLY A 106 -6.00 -5.68 -0.86
CA GLY A 106 -7.10 -4.84 -0.44
C GLY A 106 -7.11 -4.76 1.08
N ARG A 107 -7.29 -3.56 1.61
CA ARG A 107 -7.33 -3.31 3.04
C ARG A 107 -8.58 -2.50 3.39
N LEU A 108 -9.22 -2.84 4.49
CA LEU A 108 -10.39 -2.15 5.02
C LEU A 108 -10.13 -1.81 6.49
N ASP A 109 -9.99 -0.53 6.78
CA ASP A 109 -9.76 -0.02 8.13
C ASP A 109 -11.02 0.67 8.65
N TYR A 110 -11.56 0.15 9.75
CA TYR A 110 -12.59 0.80 10.55
C TYR A 110 -12.00 1.34 11.85
N THR A 111 -12.32 2.59 12.20
CA THR A 111 -11.90 3.20 13.46
C THR A 111 -13.01 4.08 14.02
N ASN A 112 -13.26 3.93 15.32
CA ASN A 112 -14.15 4.74 16.14
C ASN A 112 -13.43 5.07 17.46
N LYS A 113 -14.00 5.96 18.28
CA LYS A 113 -13.53 6.35 19.62
C LYS A 113 -13.27 5.16 20.54
N HIS A 114 -14.05 4.09 20.41
CA HIS A 114 -14.00 2.92 21.30
C HIS A 114 -13.56 1.63 20.62
N ALA A 115 -13.35 1.62 19.30
CA ALA A 115 -13.02 0.39 18.59
C ALA A 115 -12.22 0.66 17.32
N ASN A 116 -11.36 -0.28 16.94
CA ASN A 116 -10.69 -0.32 15.65
C ASN A 116 -10.78 -1.75 15.11
N ALA A 117 -11.07 -1.88 13.82
CA ALA A 117 -11.02 -3.15 13.13
C ALA A 117 -10.31 -2.96 11.80
N ASN A 118 -9.54 -3.96 11.38
CA ASN A 118 -8.83 -3.95 10.12
C ASN A 118 -9.01 -5.32 9.45
N LEU A 119 -9.24 -5.31 8.14
CA LEU A 119 -9.22 -6.50 7.30
C LEU A 119 -8.28 -6.25 6.14
N ASP A 120 -7.21 -7.03 6.05
CA ASP A 120 -6.22 -6.99 4.97
C ASP A 120 -6.26 -8.31 4.22
N VAL A 121 -6.30 -8.26 2.90
CA VAL A 121 -6.25 -9.43 2.02
C VAL A 121 -5.18 -9.15 0.99
N SER A 122 -4.21 -10.06 0.84
CA SER A 122 -3.15 -9.94 -0.14
C SER A 122 -3.02 -11.21 -0.98
N LYS A 123 -2.67 -11.05 -2.26
CA LYS A 123 -2.50 -12.13 -3.23
C LYS A 123 -1.18 -11.94 -3.96
N ARG A 124 -0.32 -12.95 -3.89
CA ARG A 124 0.84 -13.05 -4.79
C ARG A 124 0.40 -13.67 -6.12
N ILE A 125 0.67 -13.01 -7.24
CA ILE A 125 0.42 -13.55 -8.58
C ILE A 125 1.39 -14.72 -8.80
N GLY A 126 0.86 -15.88 -9.19
CA GLY A 126 1.64 -17.13 -9.26
C GLY A 126 1.91 -17.77 -7.90
N GLY A 127 1.28 -17.30 -6.83
CA GLY A 127 1.44 -17.84 -5.49
C GLY A 127 0.17 -17.80 -4.66
N VAL A 128 0.38 -17.73 -3.36
CA VAL A 128 -0.65 -17.86 -2.32
C VAL A 128 -1.39 -16.56 -2.04
N THR A 129 -2.58 -16.72 -1.46
CA THR A 129 -3.39 -15.62 -0.93
C THR A 129 -3.20 -15.61 0.59
N SER A 130 -2.94 -14.46 1.19
CA SER A 130 -3.00 -14.27 2.64
C SER A 130 -4.16 -13.35 3.02
N TRP A 131 -4.64 -13.50 4.25
CA TRP A 131 -5.59 -12.56 4.83
C TRP A 131 -5.30 -12.37 6.33
N GLN A 132 -5.64 -11.19 6.83
CA GLN A 132 -5.52 -10.83 8.22
C GLN A 132 -6.74 -10.02 8.64
N ALA A 133 -7.37 -10.39 9.75
CA ALA A 133 -8.37 -9.59 10.42
C ALA A 133 -7.87 -9.23 11.81
N GLU A 134 -8.01 -7.97 12.19
CA GLU A 134 -7.71 -7.47 13.53
C GLU A 134 -8.92 -6.71 14.05
N GLY A 135 -9.20 -6.84 15.35
CA GLY A 135 -10.24 -6.09 16.03
C GLY A 135 -9.76 -5.75 17.43
N LYS A 136 -9.92 -4.50 17.84
CA LYS A 136 -9.60 -4.03 19.19
C LYS A 136 -10.66 -3.06 19.66
N ALA A 137 -11.00 -3.19 20.93
CA ALA A 137 -11.97 -2.36 21.63
C ALA A 137 -11.31 -1.72 22.85
N ARG A 138 -11.83 -0.54 23.21
CA ARG A 138 -11.34 0.32 24.28
C ARG A 138 -12.50 0.85 25.10
N TRP A 139 -12.45 0.60 26.39
CA TRP A 139 -13.44 1.03 27.36
C TRP A 139 -12.79 1.97 28.38
N PRO A 140 -13.28 3.21 28.54
CA PRO A 140 -12.87 4.05 29.64
C PRO A 140 -13.39 3.45 30.94
N ILE A 141 -12.49 3.26 31.92
CA ILE A 141 -12.83 2.85 33.28
C ILE A 141 -12.58 4.06 34.19
N GLY A 142 -13.67 4.74 34.58
CA GLY A 142 -13.58 5.97 35.36
C GLY A 142 -12.99 7.15 34.56
N LYS A 143 -12.41 8.12 35.27
CA LYS A 143 -11.89 9.38 34.67
C LYS A 143 -10.46 9.25 34.13
N ASN A 144 -9.67 8.30 34.65
CA ASN A 144 -8.23 8.23 34.44
C ASN A 144 -7.70 6.87 33.93
N SER A 145 -8.57 5.87 33.76
CA SER A 145 -8.15 4.53 33.36
C SER A 145 -8.84 4.09 32.07
N GLU A 146 -8.14 3.26 31.29
CA GLU A 146 -8.61 2.74 30.01
C GLU A 146 -8.26 1.24 29.93
N LEU A 147 -9.29 0.43 29.70
CA LEU A 147 -9.13 -0.99 29.40
C LEU A 147 -9.22 -1.18 27.89
N SER A 148 -8.31 -1.97 27.34
CA SER A 148 -8.32 -2.35 25.94
C SER A 148 -8.19 -3.86 25.79
N ALA A 149 -8.97 -4.42 24.89
CA ALA A 149 -8.88 -5.82 24.50
C ALA A 149 -8.97 -5.91 22.98
N GLY A 150 -8.19 -6.79 22.38
CA GLY A 150 -8.23 -7.01 20.95
C GLY A 150 -7.71 -8.38 20.59
N GLY A 151 -7.96 -8.75 19.35
CA GLY A 151 -7.48 -9.98 18.76
C GLY A 151 -7.12 -9.79 17.30
N MET A 152 -6.28 -10.67 16.81
CA MET A 152 -5.94 -10.80 15.42
C MET A 152 -6.08 -12.25 14.98
N ILE A 153 -6.49 -12.44 13.75
CA ILE A 153 -6.48 -13.71 13.03
C ILE A 153 -5.73 -13.45 11.74
N ARG A 154 -4.73 -14.27 11.44
CA ARG A 154 -3.96 -14.17 10.20
C ARG A 154 -3.81 -15.55 9.60
N GLN A 155 -3.92 -15.64 8.29
CA GLN A 155 -3.58 -16.84 7.56
C GLN A 155 -2.77 -16.45 6.34
N ASP A 156 -1.51 -16.88 6.32
CA ASP A 156 -0.59 -16.54 5.23
C ASP A 156 -0.89 -17.33 3.95
N HIS A 157 -1.48 -18.52 4.08
CA HIS A 157 -1.91 -19.39 2.98
C HIS A 157 -3.41 -19.72 3.11
N LEU A 158 -4.26 -18.97 2.42
CA LEU A 158 -5.71 -19.22 2.38
C LEU A 158 -5.98 -20.66 1.94
N GLY A 159 -6.59 -21.45 2.84
CA GLY A 159 -6.96 -22.84 2.59
C GLY A 159 -5.89 -23.89 2.91
N HIS A 160 -4.64 -23.49 3.22
CA HIS A 160 -3.56 -24.42 3.59
C HIS A 160 -2.85 -23.95 4.88
N GLY A 161 -2.63 -24.86 5.83
CA GLY A 161 -2.03 -24.51 7.12
C GLY A 161 -3.04 -23.97 8.13
N ARG A 162 -2.59 -23.82 9.38
CA ARG A 162 -3.42 -23.31 10.47
C ARG A 162 -3.35 -21.79 10.52
N PRO A 163 -4.48 -21.09 10.73
CA PRO A 163 -4.47 -19.66 11.00
C PRO A 163 -3.74 -19.37 12.32
N ASP A 164 -2.99 -18.27 12.34
CA ASP A 164 -2.40 -17.67 13.53
C ASP A 164 -3.46 -16.83 14.25
N TYR A 165 -3.45 -16.92 15.57
CA TYR A 165 -4.31 -16.13 16.44
C TYR A 165 -3.45 -15.36 17.43
N GLY A 166 -3.79 -14.09 17.64
CA GLY A 166 -3.21 -13.27 18.69
C GLY A 166 -4.30 -12.61 19.51
N VAL A 167 -4.11 -12.49 20.81
CA VAL A 167 -4.98 -11.73 21.70
C VAL A 167 -4.12 -10.74 22.44
N VAL A 168 -4.57 -9.49 22.53
CA VAL A 168 -3.89 -8.42 23.25
C VAL A 168 -4.85 -7.78 24.24
N GLY A 169 -4.49 -7.82 25.52
CA GLY A 169 -5.14 -7.06 26.57
C GLY A 169 -4.19 -5.96 27.05
N GLY A 170 -4.72 -4.77 27.35
CA GLY A 170 -3.92 -3.68 27.88
C GLY A 170 -4.74 -2.80 28.82
N PHE A 171 -4.18 -2.48 29.97
CA PHE A 171 -4.74 -1.54 30.93
C PHE A 171 -3.81 -0.33 31.00
N LYS A 172 -4.36 0.87 30.84
CA LYS A 172 -3.65 2.13 31.01
C LYS A 172 -4.28 2.89 32.17
N SER A 173 -3.46 3.33 33.11
CA SER A 173 -3.84 4.26 34.17
C SER A 173 -2.99 5.51 34.04
N ARG A 174 -3.63 6.69 34.04
CA ARG A 174 -2.94 7.97 34.19
C ARG A 174 -3.09 8.40 35.65
N PHE A 175 -2.05 8.15 36.44
CA PHE A 175 -1.90 8.73 37.77
C PHE A 175 -1.55 10.21 37.66
#